data_AF-A0A090YKB3-F1
#
_entry.id   AF-A0A090YKB3-F1
#
_cell.length_a   1.000
_cell.length_b   1.000
_cell.length_c   1.000
_cell.angle_alpha   90.00
_cell.angle_beta   90.00
_cell.angle_gamma   90.00
#
_symmetry.space_group_name_H-M   'P 1'
#
loop_
_entity.id
_entity.type
_entity.pdbx_description
1 polymer ?
#
loop_
_entity_poly.entity_id
_entity_poly.type
_entity_poly.pdbx_seq_one_letter_code
_entity_poly.pdbx_strand_id
1 'polypeptide(L)'
;MLLFATLIYLDILTITLLYILVAMYGLMEGIFQPAYAAVRAKVFIPEIRTAANALTQMSNQGIRLMGPALGGLIVSAMSAEIGFGLDAVTYLLSFLCLLFLKDIKFHKMQKAEKQKVDMKKDFIEGIVVLKSHPWLWITILVFAFVNICYAGIIVVLIPWLFNVHHQFEAFVYGLGMACSGGGAVIAALIFGGKQHWHK
;
A
#
# COMPACT_ATOMS: atom_id res chain seq x y z
N MET A 1 -3.96 1.96 13.21
CA MET A 1 -5.15 1.09 13.13
C MET A 1 -5.78 0.82 14.48
N LEU A 2 -5.05 0.31 15.49
CA LEU A 2 -5.61 0.14 16.85
C LEU A 2 -6.25 1.42 17.42
N LEU A 3 -5.57 2.57 17.35
CA LEU A 3 -6.12 3.86 17.78
C LEU A 3 -7.40 4.25 17.01
N PHE A 4 -7.45 4.02 15.70
CA PHE A 4 -8.65 4.27 14.89
C PHE A 4 -9.80 3.41 15.39
N ALA A 5 -9.60 2.10 15.49
CA ALA A 5 -10.63 1.16 15.95
C ALA A 5 -11.14 1.51 17.34
N THR A 6 -10.26 1.86 18.29
CA THR A 6 -10.66 2.25 19.65
C THR A 6 -11.47 3.54 19.68
N LEU A 7 -11.10 4.54 18.88
CA LEU A 7 -11.79 5.83 18.87
C LEU A 7 -13.17 5.74 18.20
N ILE A 8 -13.27 4.88 17.18
CA ILE A 8 -14.55 4.57 16.53
C ILE A 8 -15.46 3.82 17.50
N TYR A 9 -14.96 2.79 18.19
CA TYR A 9 -15.75 2.01 19.14
C TYR A 9 -16.23 2.82 20.37
N LEU A 10 -15.48 3.86 20.73
CA LEU A 10 -15.82 4.76 21.83
C LEU A 10 -16.71 5.94 21.39
N ASP A 11 -17.09 6.03 20.10
CA ASP A 11 -17.90 7.12 19.52
C ASP A 11 -17.33 8.54 19.76
N ILE A 12 -16.03 8.66 20.03
CA ILE A 12 -15.33 9.94 20.26
C ILE A 12 -14.56 10.42 19.03
N LEU A 13 -14.62 9.67 17.93
CA LEU A 13 -13.93 10.05 16.70
C LEU A 13 -14.60 11.26 16.03
N THR A 14 -13.97 12.42 16.18
CA THR A 14 -14.36 13.64 15.46
C THR A 14 -13.65 13.74 14.11
N ILE A 15 -14.22 14.51 13.17
CA ILE A 15 -13.60 14.76 11.85
C ILE A 15 -12.19 15.36 12.00
N THR A 16 -12.00 16.27 12.96
CA THR A 16 -10.68 16.85 13.24
C THR A 16 -9.67 15.80 13.68
N LEU A 17 -10.07 14.89 14.58
CA LEU A 17 -9.20 13.81 15.03
C LEU A 17 -8.90 12.81 13.90
N LEU A 18 -9.90 12.52 13.06
CA LEU A 18 -9.74 11.70 11.86
C LEU A 18 -8.68 12.31 10.93
N TYR A 19 -8.72 13.62 10.66
CA TYR A 19 -7.71 14.28 9.83
C TYR A 19 -6.29 14.20 10.42
N ILE A 20 -6.15 14.42 11.72
CA ILE A 20 -4.85 14.30 12.40
C ILE A 20 -4.30 12.88 12.27
N LEU A 21 -5.15 11.88 12.52
CA LEU A 21 -4.75 10.47 12.46
C LEU A 21 -4.39 10.03 11.03
N VAL A 22 -5.16 10.46 10.03
CA VAL A 22 -4.87 10.17 8.62
C VAL A 22 -3.59 10.86 8.16
N ALA A 23 -3.34 12.10 8.60
CA ALA A 23 -2.09 12.80 8.32
C ALA A 23 -0.88 12.08 8.93
N MET A 24 -0.99 11.65 10.19
CA MET A 24 0.04 10.82 10.84
C MET A 24 0.25 9.49 10.11
N TYR A 25 -0.84 8.83 9.73
CA TYR A 25 -0.78 7.57 8.98
C TYR A 25 -0.04 7.75 7.64
N GLY A 26 -0.36 8.80 6.88
CA GLY A 26 0.32 9.10 5.61
C GLY A 26 1.82 9.37 5.79
N LEU A 27 2.22 10.07 6.86
CA LEU A 27 3.64 10.27 7.19
C LEU A 27 4.34 8.95 7.50
N MET A 28 3.69 8.09 8.30
CA MET A 28 4.22 6.76 8.62
C MET A 28 4.33 5.88 7.37
N GLU A 29 3.32 5.91 6.50
CA GLU A 29 3.31 5.16 5.24
C GLU A 29 4.45 5.59 4.31
N GLY A 30 4.70 6.90 4.21
CA GLY A 30 5.81 7.45 3.43
C GLY A 30 7.19 6.97 3.88
N ILE A 31 7.37 6.69 5.18
CA ILE A 31 8.60 6.10 5.72
C ILE A 31 8.58 4.56 5.60
N PHE A 32 7.41 3.94 5.74
CA PHE A 32 7.25 2.50 5.73
C PHE A 32 7.58 1.88 4.37
N GLN A 33 7.12 2.47 3.26
CA GLN A 33 7.37 1.92 1.92
C GLN A 33 8.85 1.72 1.57
N PRO A 34 9.74 2.73 1.74
CA PRO A 34 11.17 2.54 1.49
C PRO A 34 11.82 1.55 2.49
N ALA A 35 11.41 1.58 3.77
CA ALA A 35 11.89 0.61 4.76
C ALA A 35 11.50 -0.83 4.39
N TYR A 36 10.26 -1.03 3.95
CA TYR A 36 9.74 -2.31 3.49
C TYR A 36 10.45 -2.79 2.22
N ALA A 37 10.73 -1.90 1.27
CA ALA A 37 11.53 -2.23 0.09
C ALA A 37 12.95 -2.68 0.46
N ALA A 38 13.62 -1.96 1.38
CA ALA A 38 14.97 -2.30 1.84
C ALA A 38 15.03 -3.64 2.58
N VAL A 39 14.03 -3.96 3.41
CA VAL A 39 13.94 -5.25 4.10
C VAL A 39 13.68 -6.37 3.10
N ARG A 40 12.75 -6.20 2.16
CA ARG A 40 12.48 -7.21 1.10
C ARG A 40 13.71 -7.53 0.28
N ALA A 41 14.52 -6.52 -0.09
CA ALA A 41 15.76 -6.74 -0.83
C ALA A 41 16.75 -7.66 -0.09
N LYS A 42 16.70 -7.68 1.25
CA LYS A 42 17.52 -8.56 2.10
C LYS A 42 16.90 -9.93 2.34
N VAL A 43 15.58 -10.01 2.46
CA VAL A 43 14.85 -11.26 2.73
C VAL A 43 14.70 -12.12 1.46
N PHE A 44 14.54 -11.50 0.30
CA PHE A 44 14.30 -12.21 -0.96
C PHE A 44 15.64 -12.61 -1.59
N ILE A 45 16.29 -13.61 -0.97
CA ILE A 45 17.54 -14.21 -1.44
C ILE A 45 17.36 -14.83 -2.85
N PRO A 46 18.42 -14.89 -3.67
CA PRO A 46 18.33 -15.30 -5.08
C PRO A 46 17.57 -16.61 -5.31
N GLU A 47 17.70 -17.57 -4.39
CA GLU A 47 17.14 -18.91 -4.47
C GLU A 47 15.60 -18.90 -4.41
N ILE A 48 15.01 -17.96 -3.66
CA ILE A 48 13.55 -17.85 -3.47
C ILE A 48 12.95 -16.59 -4.09
N ARG A 49 13.78 -15.68 -4.63
CA ARG A 49 13.36 -14.34 -5.06
C ARG A 49 12.20 -14.35 -6.04
N THR A 50 12.25 -15.23 -7.04
CA THR A 50 11.18 -15.36 -8.03
C THR A 50 9.88 -15.83 -7.40
N ALA A 51 9.92 -16.86 -6.55
CA ALA A 51 8.75 -17.36 -5.85
C ALA A 51 8.17 -16.32 -4.87
N ALA A 52 9.02 -15.62 -4.11
CA ALA A 52 8.62 -14.57 -3.17
C ALA A 52 7.98 -13.37 -3.88
N ASN A 53 8.52 -12.96 -5.03
CA ASN A 53 7.91 -11.91 -5.86
C ASN A 53 6.58 -12.36 -6.46
N ALA A 54 6.50 -13.60 -6.95
CA ALA A 54 5.25 -14.16 -7.48
C ALA A 54 4.15 -14.20 -6.41
N LEU A 55 4.47 -14.66 -5.19
CA LEU A 55 3.53 -14.69 -4.07
C LEU A 55 3.10 -13.29 -3.64
N THR A 56 4.04 -12.33 -3.60
CA THR A 56 3.74 -10.93 -3.29
C THR A 56 2.79 -10.33 -4.33
N GLN A 57 3.05 -10.58 -5.61
CA GLN A 57 2.22 -10.07 -6.70
C GLN A 57 0.83 -10.73 -6.69
N MET A 58 0.76 -12.04 -6.50
CA MET A 58 -0.50 -12.78 -6.37
C MET A 58 -1.33 -12.24 -5.20
N SER A 59 -0.72 -11.99 -4.05
CA SER A 59 -1.38 -11.41 -2.88
C SER A 59 -1.94 -10.01 -3.18
N ASN A 60 -1.14 -9.14 -3.79
CA ASN A 60 -1.57 -7.78 -4.15
C ASN A 60 -2.75 -7.80 -5.14
N GLN A 61 -2.72 -8.69 -6.13
CA GLN A 61 -3.80 -8.80 -7.11
C GLN A 61 -5.05 -9.44 -6.51
N GLY A 62 -4.89 -10.44 -5.64
CA GLY A 62 -6.01 -11.04 -4.89
C GLY A 62 -6.73 -10.00 -4.02
N ILE A 63 -5.98 -9.19 -3.28
CA ILE A 63 -6.54 -8.10 -2.46
C ILE A 63 -7.19 -7.02 -3.35
N ARG A 64 -6.59 -6.66 -4.50
CA ARG A 64 -7.21 -5.70 -5.43
C ARG A 64 -8.54 -6.21 -6.01
N LEU A 65 -8.66 -7.51 -6.25
CA LEU A 65 -9.86 -8.12 -6.81
C LEU A 65 -10.96 -8.30 -5.75
N MET A 66 -10.60 -8.87 -4.59
CA MET A 66 -11.58 -9.30 -3.59
C MET A 66 -11.75 -8.30 -2.45
N GLY A 67 -10.73 -7.48 -2.16
CA GLY A 67 -10.69 -6.58 -1.01
C GLY A 67 -11.85 -5.60 -0.97
N PRO A 68 -12.13 -4.83 -2.04
CA PRO A 68 -13.26 -3.89 -2.04
C PRO A 68 -14.62 -4.57 -1.86
N ALA A 69 -14.84 -5.74 -2.48
CA ALA A 69 -16.10 -6.49 -2.33
C ALA A 69 -16.27 -7.04 -0.91
N LEU A 70 -15.21 -7.60 -0.32
CA LEU A 70 -15.22 -8.08 1.07
C LEU A 70 -15.38 -6.91 2.05
N GLY A 71 -14.69 -5.80 1.83
CA GLY A 71 -14.81 -4.59 2.65
C GLY A 71 -16.22 -4.01 2.61
N GLY A 72 -16.79 -3.87 1.41
CA GLY A 72 -18.18 -3.45 1.23
C GLY A 72 -19.17 -4.39 1.90
N LEU A 73 -18.97 -5.71 1.79
CA LEU A 73 -19.80 -6.71 2.46
C LEU A 73 -19.72 -6.61 3.99
N ILE A 74 -18.52 -6.49 4.57
CA ILE A 74 -18.34 -6.34 6.03
C ILE A 74 -19.07 -5.09 6.53
N VAL A 75 -18.91 -3.97 5.83
CA VAL A 75 -19.52 -2.70 6.24
C VAL A 75 -21.04 -2.73 6.07
N SER A 76 -21.55 -3.29 4.97
CA SER A 76 -22.99 -3.40 4.70
C SER A 76 -23.71 -4.41 5.60
N ALA A 77 -23.10 -5.57 5.89
CA ALA A 77 -23.74 -6.64 6.65
C ALA A 77 -23.52 -6.56 8.17
N MET A 78 -22.43 -5.91 8.60
CA MET A 78 -22.07 -5.80 10.02
C MET A 78 -22.02 -4.33 10.45
N SER A 79 -20.85 -3.68 10.38
CA SER A 79 -20.66 -2.26 10.64
C SER A 79 -19.25 -1.80 10.25
N ALA A 80 -19.05 -0.48 10.16
CA ALA A 80 -17.72 0.08 9.94
C ALA A 80 -16.75 -0.21 11.11
N GLU A 81 -17.24 -0.18 12.36
CA GLU A 81 -16.47 -0.50 13.56
C GLU A 81 -15.80 -1.86 13.47
N ILE A 82 -16.56 -2.88 13.02
CA ILE A 82 -16.07 -4.25 12.88
C ILE A 82 -15.02 -4.32 11.77
N GLY A 83 -15.21 -3.59 10.67
CA GLY A 83 -14.21 -3.46 9.59
C GLY A 83 -12.89 -2.90 10.09
N PHE A 84 -12.92 -1.78 10.83
CA PHE A 84 -11.72 -1.18 11.43
C PHE A 84 -11.10 -2.07 12.52
N GLY A 85 -11.92 -2.80 13.29
CA GLY A 85 -11.45 -3.77 14.27
C GLY A 85 -10.68 -4.93 13.62
N LEU A 86 -11.20 -5.50 12.53
CA LEU A 86 -10.51 -6.53 11.76
C LEU A 86 -9.19 -6.01 11.18
N ASP A 87 -9.19 -4.80 10.62
CA ASP A 87 -7.95 -4.16 10.13
C ASP A 87 -6.92 -3.95 11.25
N ALA A 88 -7.37 -3.57 12.45
CA ALA A 88 -6.47 -3.45 13.59
C ALA A 88 -5.86 -4.79 14.00
N VAL A 89 -6.62 -5.90 13.95
CA VAL A 89 -6.13 -7.24 14.26
C VAL A 89 -5.13 -7.72 13.19
N THR A 90 -5.39 -7.51 11.90
CA THR A 90 -4.46 -7.91 10.84
C THR A 90 -3.14 -7.12 10.91
N TYR A 91 -3.19 -5.83 11.25
CA TYR A 91 -2.00 -5.03 11.53
C TYR A 91 -1.22 -5.53 12.75
N LEU A 92 -1.92 -5.96 13.81
CA LEU A 92 -1.28 -6.54 14.99
C LEU A 92 -0.57 -7.86 14.65
N LEU A 93 -1.23 -8.74 13.89
CA LEU A 93 -0.64 -9.98 13.41
C LEU A 93 0.60 -9.72 12.54
N SER A 94 0.52 -8.74 11.64
CA SER A 94 1.66 -8.30 10.81
C SER A 94 2.83 -7.81 11.68
N PHE A 95 2.54 -7.01 12.70
CA PHE A 95 3.55 -6.54 13.66
C PHE A 95 4.21 -7.71 14.40
N LEU A 96 3.44 -8.69 14.87
CA LEU A 96 3.98 -9.88 15.53
C LEU A 96 4.88 -10.69 14.58
N CYS A 97 4.46 -10.91 13.34
CA CYS A 97 5.28 -11.56 12.31
C CYS A 97 6.63 -10.83 12.08
N LEU A 98 6.61 -9.50 12.07
CA LEU A 98 7.84 -8.70 11.93
C LEU A 98 8.78 -8.82 13.13
N LEU A 99 8.25 -9.02 14.34
CA LEU A 99 9.09 -9.28 15.52
C LEU A 99 9.87 -10.59 15.37
N PHE A 100 9.25 -11.65 14.84
CA PHE A 100 9.93 -12.93 14.56
C PHE A 100 10.96 -12.82 13.42
N LEU A 101 10.76 -11.91 12.47
CA LEU A 101 11.72 -11.66 11.38
C LEU A 101 13.03 -11.04 11.91
N LYS A 102 12.97 -10.28 13.01
CA LYS A 102 14.14 -9.58 13.58
C LYS A 102 15.23 -10.53 14.07
N ASP A 103 14.87 -11.77 14.41
CA ASP A 103 15.81 -12.82 14.83
C ASP A 103 16.52 -13.53 13.66
N ILE A 104 16.08 -13.30 12.42
CA ILE A 104 16.84 -13.69 11.24
C ILE A 104 18.05 -12.77 11.18
N LYS A 105 19.18 -13.24 11.74
CA LYS A 105 20.49 -12.61 11.59
C LYS A 105 20.72 -12.35 10.10
N PHE A 106 20.45 -11.12 9.65
CA PHE A 106 20.78 -10.65 8.32
C PHE A 106 22.22 -11.08 8.08
N HIS A 107 22.41 -11.96 7.10
CA HIS A 107 23.66 -12.67 6.87
C HIS A 107 24.80 -11.67 7.03
N LYS A 108 25.60 -11.90 8.08
CA LYS A 108 26.62 -11.02 8.64
C LYS A 108 27.34 -10.30 7.49
N MET A 109 26.88 -9.10 7.15
CA MET A 109 27.45 -8.37 6.02
C MET A 109 28.86 -8.05 6.45
N GLN A 110 29.76 -8.76 5.81
CA GLN A 110 31.20 -8.77 5.94
C GLN A 110 31.69 -7.37 6.29
N LYS A 111 32.06 -7.15 7.57
CA LYS A 111 32.87 -6.02 8.08
C LYS A 111 32.83 -4.80 7.13
N ALA A 112 31.66 -4.22 6.89
CA ALA A 112 31.64 -2.82 6.52
C ALA A 112 32.14 -2.15 7.79
N GLU A 113 33.35 -1.59 7.73
CA GLU A 113 33.93 -0.83 8.82
C GLU A 113 32.86 0.04 9.48
N LYS A 114 33.03 0.32 10.76
CA LYS A 114 32.23 1.29 11.52
C LYS A 114 32.42 2.71 10.94
N GLN A 115 32.20 2.93 9.64
CA GLN A 115 31.91 4.25 9.11
C GLN A 115 30.60 4.66 9.76
N LYS A 116 30.65 5.78 10.48
CA LYS A 116 29.46 6.42 11.02
C LYS A 116 28.53 6.66 9.82
N VAL A 117 27.46 5.89 9.73
CA VAL A 117 26.41 6.10 8.72
C VAL A 117 25.82 7.47 9.04
N ASP A 118 26.21 8.49 8.29
CA ASP A 118 25.64 9.82 8.42
C ASP A 118 24.40 9.88 7.53
N MET A 119 23.25 9.50 8.10
CA MET A 119 21.96 9.50 7.42
C MET A 119 21.65 10.82 6.70
N LYS A 120 22.10 11.96 7.25
CA LYS A 120 21.86 13.26 6.60
C LYS A 120 22.69 13.39 5.33
N LYS A 121 23.95 12.98 5.39
CA LYS A 121 24.86 13.03 4.24
C LYS A 121 24.36 12.10 3.13
N ASP A 122 24.01 10.86 3.45
CA ASP A 122 23.49 9.88 2.49
C ASP A 122 22.17 10.36 1.85
N PHE A 123 21.29 10.99 2.63
CA PHE A 123 20.05 11.57 2.13
C PHE A 123 20.30 12.74 1.16
N ILE A 124 21.22 13.64 1.51
CA ILE A 124 21.59 14.78 0.67
C ILE A 124 22.23 14.29 -0.63
N GLU A 125 23.13 13.30 -0.57
CA GLU A 125 23.73 12.67 -1.76
C GLU A 125 22.65 12.09 -2.68
N GLY A 126 21.65 11.39 -2.12
CA GLY A 126 20.50 10.89 -2.89
C GLY A 126 19.72 12.01 -3.59
N ILE A 127 19.48 13.14 -2.93
CA ILE A 127 18.84 14.31 -3.55
C ILE A 127 19.71 14.89 -4.68
N VAL A 128 21.03 14.96 -4.49
CA VAL A 128 21.96 15.48 -5.50
C VAL A 128 21.91 14.61 -6.76
N VAL A 129 21.93 13.29 -6.61
CA VAL A 129 21.81 12.32 -7.72
C VAL A 129 20.47 12.46 -8.44
N LEU A 130 19.38 12.64 -7.69
CA LEU A 130 18.05 12.82 -8.27
C LEU A 130 17.96 14.12 -9.09
N LYS A 131 18.62 15.19 -8.64
CA LYS A 131 18.68 16.47 -9.34
C LYS A 131 19.64 16.45 -10.54
N SER A 132 20.70 15.64 -10.51
CA SER A 132 21.68 15.57 -11.61
C SER A 132 21.13 14.90 -12.86
N HIS A 133 20.04 14.13 -12.74
CA HIS A 133 19.40 13.44 -13.86
C HIS A 133 17.99 13.99 -14.12
N PRO A 134 17.81 14.85 -15.14
CA PRO A 134 16.52 15.48 -15.45
C PRO A 134 15.36 14.50 -15.58
N TRP A 135 15.58 13.36 -16.22
CA TRP A 135 14.54 12.35 -16.43
C TRP A 135 13.99 11.78 -15.11
N LEU A 136 14.79 11.67 -14.05
CA LEU A 136 14.35 11.14 -12.75
C LEU A 136 13.37 12.08 -12.05
N TRP A 137 13.77 13.34 -11.85
CA TRP A 137 12.88 14.27 -11.14
C TRP A 137 11.65 14.66 -11.99
N ILE A 138 11.79 14.74 -13.31
CA ILE A 138 10.66 14.98 -14.21
C ILE A 138 9.66 13.83 -14.11
N THR A 139 10.12 12.57 -14.20
CA THR A 139 9.20 11.42 -14.08
C THR A 139 8.54 11.39 -12.71
N ILE A 140 9.27 11.67 -11.63
CA ILE A 140 8.68 11.76 -10.28
C ILE A 140 7.58 12.82 -10.21
N LEU A 141 7.81 14.03 -10.72
CA LEU A 141 6.80 15.09 -10.71
C LEU A 141 5.59 14.76 -11.57
N VAL A 142 5.81 14.20 -12.76
CA VAL A 142 4.72 13.78 -13.65
C VAL A 142 3.88 12.69 -12.97
N PHE A 143 4.50 11.64 -12.43
CA PHE A 143 3.78 10.58 -11.73
C PHE A 143 3.11 11.08 -10.45
N ALA A 144 3.72 12.02 -9.72
CA ALA A 144 3.09 12.63 -8.56
C ALA A 144 1.82 13.39 -8.96
N PHE A 145 1.88 14.20 -10.02
CA PHE A 145 0.72 14.92 -10.55
C PHE A 145 -0.38 13.96 -11.02
N VAL A 146 -0.02 12.95 -11.81
CA VAL A 146 -0.95 11.91 -12.26
C VAL A 146 -1.61 11.20 -11.08
N ASN A 147 -0.84 10.84 -10.04
CA ASN A 147 -1.38 10.20 -8.85
C ASN A 147 -2.33 11.11 -8.08
N ILE A 148 -2.03 12.41 -7.93
CA ILE A 148 -2.93 13.36 -7.25
C ILE A 148 -4.27 13.47 -8.00
N CYS A 149 -4.22 13.65 -9.32
CA CYS A 149 -5.42 13.72 -10.15
C CYS A 149 -6.22 12.41 -10.12
N TYR A 150 -5.54 11.28 -10.22
CA TYR A 150 -6.17 9.96 -10.25
C TYR A 150 -6.75 9.55 -8.89
N ALA A 151 -6.01 9.77 -7.80
CA ALA A 151 -6.42 9.35 -6.46
C ALA A 151 -7.69 10.08 -6.00
N GLY A 152 -7.81 11.39 -6.28
CA GLY A 152 -9.03 12.14 -5.97
C GLY A 152 -10.28 11.56 -6.67
N ILE A 153 -10.13 11.13 -7.92
CA ILE A 153 -11.23 10.52 -8.69
C ILE A 153 -11.61 9.16 -8.06
N ILE A 154 -10.64 8.26 -7.89
CA ILE A 154 -10.93 6.89 -7.45
C ILE A 154 -11.37 6.84 -5.99
N VAL A 155 -10.72 7.60 -5.11
CA VAL A 155 -10.91 7.50 -3.65
C VAL A 155 -12.04 8.39 -3.15
N VAL A 156 -12.39 9.47 -3.86
CA VAL A 156 -13.44 10.41 -3.41
C VAL A 156 -14.62 10.43 -4.36
N LEU A 157 -14.39 10.67 -5.65
CA LEU A 157 -15.49 10.89 -6.60
C LEU A 157 -16.32 9.61 -6.82
N ILE A 158 -15.68 8.44 -6.96
CA ILE A 158 -16.41 7.17 -7.18
C ILE A 158 -17.28 6.79 -5.96
N PRO A 159 -16.77 6.76 -4.72
CA PRO A 159 -17.61 6.49 -3.55
C PRO A 159 -18.75 7.49 -3.40
N TRP A 160 -18.49 8.77 -3.65
CA TRP A 160 -19.52 9.80 -3.61
C TRP A 160 -20.60 9.56 -4.67
N LEU A 161 -20.22 9.21 -5.90
CA LEU A 161 -21.15 8.91 -6.99
C LEU A 161 -22.05 7.71 -6.64
N PHE A 162 -21.48 6.64 -6.09
CA PHE A 162 -22.23 5.45 -5.72
C PHE A 162 -23.12 5.68 -4.49
N ASN A 163 -22.54 6.18 -3.40
CA ASN A 163 -23.22 6.21 -2.11
C ASN A 163 -24.07 7.48 -1.90
N VAL A 164 -23.70 8.62 -2.52
CA VAL A 164 -24.39 9.90 -2.33
C VAL A 164 -25.27 10.27 -3.52
N HIS A 165 -24.76 10.15 -4.75
CA HIS A 165 -25.55 10.51 -5.92
C HIS A 165 -26.57 9.42 -6.28
N HIS A 166 -26.13 8.16 -6.35
CA HIS A 166 -27.01 7.03 -6.68
C HIS A 166 -27.62 6.32 -5.46
N GLN A 167 -27.17 6.66 -4.23
CA GLN A 167 -27.68 6.07 -2.98
C GLN A 167 -27.61 4.53 -2.95
N PHE A 168 -26.61 3.95 -3.63
CA PHE A 168 -26.37 2.52 -3.61
C PHE A 168 -25.74 2.07 -2.29
N GLU A 169 -25.95 0.80 -1.93
CA GLU A 169 -25.27 0.19 -0.80
C GLU A 169 -23.77 0.07 -1.04
N ALA A 170 -22.98 0.11 0.04
CA ALA A 170 -21.52 -0.02 -0.01
C ALA A 170 -21.05 -1.31 -0.69
N PHE A 171 -21.85 -2.39 -0.64
CA PHE A 171 -21.59 -3.63 -1.38
C PHE A 171 -21.54 -3.41 -2.90
N VAL A 172 -22.43 -2.59 -3.47
CA VAL A 172 -22.47 -2.30 -4.92
C VAL A 172 -21.23 -1.51 -5.34
N TYR A 173 -20.78 -0.57 -4.50
CA TYR A 173 -19.49 0.10 -4.69
C TYR A 173 -18.33 -0.91 -4.67
N GLY A 174 -18.31 -1.82 -3.69
CA GLY A 174 -17.31 -2.88 -3.58
C GLY A 174 -17.27 -3.77 -4.81
N LEU A 175 -18.43 -4.13 -5.36
CA LEU A 175 -18.53 -4.92 -6.59
C LEU A 175 -18.02 -4.14 -7.82
N GLY A 176 -18.37 -2.86 -7.94
CA GLY A 176 -17.86 -1.98 -9.00
C GLY A 176 -16.33 -1.86 -8.98
N MET A 177 -15.76 -1.74 -7.78
CA MET A 177 -14.31 -1.75 -7.60
C MET A 177 -13.70 -3.12 -7.92
N ALA A 178 -14.36 -4.22 -7.58
CA ALA A 178 -13.89 -5.58 -7.93
C ALA A 178 -13.83 -5.80 -9.46
N CYS A 179 -14.77 -5.22 -10.23
CA CYS A 179 -14.72 -5.23 -11.69
C CYS A 179 -13.42 -4.61 -12.25
N SER A 180 -12.86 -3.58 -11.58
CA SER A 180 -11.57 -3.01 -11.96
C SER A 180 -10.42 -4.02 -11.78
N GLY A 181 -10.47 -4.84 -10.72
CA GLY A 181 -9.56 -5.95 -10.51
C GLY A 181 -9.70 -7.02 -11.60
N GLY A 182 -10.94 -7.37 -11.98
CA GLY A 182 -11.21 -8.29 -13.08
C GLY A 182 -10.64 -7.78 -14.42
N GLY A 183 -10.83 -6.49 -14.72
CA GLY A 183 -10.22 -5.85 -15.89
C GLY A 183 -8.69 -5.91 -15.88
N ALA A 184 -8.06 -5.72 -14.73
CA ALA A 184 -6.60 -5.84 -14.59
C ALA A 184 -6.11 -7.27 -14.85
N VAL A 185 -6.84 -8.30 -14.41
CA VAL A 185 -6.52 -9.71 -14.70
C VAL A 185 -6.62 -10.00 -16.19
N ILE A 186 -7.70 -9.55 -16.84
CA ILE A 186 -7.88 -9.72 -18.30
C ILE A 186 -6.74 -9.03 -19.05
N ALA A 187 -6.40 -7.79 -18.69
CA ALA A 187 -5.28 -7.08 -19.30
C ALA A 187 -3.95 -7.81 -19.09
N ALA A 188 -3.69 -8.32 -17.89
CA ALA A 188 -2.49 -9.10 -17.59
C ALA A 188 -2.40 -10.37 -18.44
N LEU A 189 -3.52 -11.06 -18.69
CA LEU A 189 -3.54 -12.24 -19.57
C LEU A 189 -3.29 -11.87 -21.03
N ILE A 190 -3.93 -10.80 -21.53
CA ILE A 190 -3.78 -10.34 -22.93
C ILE A 190 -2.34 -9.89 -23.20
N PHE A 191 -1.78 -9.05 -22.32
CA PHE A 191 -0.44 -8.48 -22.51
C PHE A 191 0.68 -9.41 -22.04
N GLY A 192 0.46 -10.20 -20.98
CA GLY A 192 1.41 -11.20 -20.49
C GLY A 192 1.52 -12.42 -21.41
N GLY A 193 0.47 -12.75 -22.16
CA GLY A 193 0.49 -13.80 -23.18
C GLY A 193 1.22 -13.41 -24.48
N LYS A 194 1.54 -12.13 -24.70
CA LYS A 194 2.30 -11.70 -25.88
C LYS A 194 3.80 -11.94 -25.68
N GLN A 195 4.29 -13.02 -26.28
CA GLN A 195 5.71 -13.38 -26.29
C GLN A 195 6.60 -12.44 -27.11
N HIS A 196 6.05 -11.69 -28.07
CA HIS A 196 6.78 -10.74 -28.91
C HIS A 196 6.04 -9.40 -28.96
N TRP A 197 6.71 -8.35 -28.53
CA TRP A 197 6.28 -6.97 -28.74
C TRP A 197 6.95 -6.49 -30.02
N HIS A 198 6.17 -6.27 -31.09
CA HIS A 198 6.69 -5.61 -32.28
C HIS A 198 7.11 -4.19 -31.92
N LYS A 199 8.37 -3.84 -32.23
CA LYS A 199 8.95 -2.51 -32.08
C LYS A 199 8.27 -1.50 -33.00
#